data_AF-A0A7W8G832-F1
#
_entry.id   AF-A0A7W8G832-F1
#
_cell.length_a   1.000
_cell.length_b   1.000
_cell.length_c   1.000
_cell.angle_alpha   90.00
_cell.angle_beta   90.00
_cell.angle_gamma   90.00
#
_symmetry.space_group_name_H-M   'P 1'
#
loop_
_entity.id
_entity.type
_entity.pdbx_description
1 polymer ?
#
loop_
_entity_poly.entity_id
_entity_poly.type
_entity_poly.pdbx_seq_one_letter_code
_entity_poly.pdbx_strand_id
1 'polypeptide(L)'
;MKEEVKTEEIEELEALPEPSLEKPAKKTRRLPPLLRLCRRTTVFLSLTLIATIIFFLTGNQQAFLDSNLKLILQIITFNAIALSFFSGISSLECIFYLVKNKSLRMLLHFIVYILVLTAAITISVFSLTINLLSEGISF
;
A
#
# COMPACT_ATOMS: atom_id res chain seq x y z
N MET A 1 44.93 14.51 62.45
CA MET A 1 44.89 13.05 62.28
C MET A 1 43.44 12.59 62.16
N LYS A 2 42.74 13.09 61.13
CA LYS A 2 41.29 12.90 60.92
C LYS A 2 40.96 12.85 59.41
N GLU A 3 41.93 12.46 58.60
CA GLU A 3 41.85 12.55 57.14
C GLU A 3 41.81 11.19 56.43
N GLU A 4 42.03 10.06 57.11
CA GLU A 4 42.04 8.76 56.42
C GLU A 4 40.69 8.04 56.36
N VAL A 5 39.72 8.41 57.21
CA VAL A 5 38.41 7.71 57.26
C VAL A 5 37.49 8.11 56.09
N LYS A 6 37.78 9.22 55.40
CA LYS A 6 36.89 9.75 54.35
C LYS A 6 37.16 9.14 52.97
N THR A 7 38.22 8.37 52.81
CA THR A 7 38.63 7.83 51.51
C THR A 7 37.95 6.49 51.20
N GLU A 8 37.63 5.69 52.23
CA GLU A 8 36.95 4.40 52.04
C GLU A 8 35.47 4.57 51.65
N GLU A 9 34.76 5.59 52.14
CA GLU A 9 33.36 5.86 51.75
C GLU A 9 33.22 6.28 50.27
N ILE A 10 34.28 6.78 49.65
CA ILE A 10 34.25 7.24 48.25
C ILE A 10 34.45 6.06 47.30
N GLU A 11 35.21 5.04 47.71
CA GLU A 11 35.46 3.85 46.89
C GLU A 11 34.27 2.89 46.88
N GLU A 12 33.45 2.88 47.94
CA GLU A 12 32.21 2.09 48.00
C GLU A 12 31.05 2.70 47.18
N LEU A 13 31.09 4.01 46.91
CA LEU A 13 30.09 4.70 46.08
C LEU A 13 30.32 4.54 44.57
N GLU A 14 31.50 4.11 44.15
CA GLU A 14 31.85 3.85 42.74
C GLU A 14 31.51 2.41 42.29
N ALA A 15 30.90 1.62 43.19
CA ALA A 15 30.44 0.26 42.94
C ALA A 15 28.92 0.15 42.65
N LEU A 16 28.24 1.24 42.30
CA LEU A 16 26.90 1.13 41.73
C LEU A 16 27.03 0.80 40.24
N PRO A 17 26.65 -0.42 39.80
CA PRO A 17 26.66 -0.74 38.38
C PRO A 17 25.84 0.31 37.66
N GLU A 18 26.43 0.96 36.65
CA GLU A 18 25.72 1.92 35.81
C GLU A 18 24.35 1.31 35.47
N PRO A 19 23.23 2.02 35.71
CA PRO A 19 21.93 1.53 35.30
C PRO A 19 22.03 1.36 33.80
N SER A 20 22.18 0.11 33.35
CA SER A 20 22.25 -0.25 31.96
C SER A 20 21.05 0.41 31.32
N LEU A 21 21.30 1.49 30.57
CA LEU A 21 20.34 2.14 29.69
C LEU A 21 20.05 1.10 28.61
N GLU A 22 19.23 0.12 28.98
CA GLU A 22 18.55 -0.79 28.10
C GLU A 22 17.69 0.13 27.23
N LYS A 23 18.30 0.60 26.12
CA LYS A 23 17.59 1.29 25.05
C LYS A 23 16.36 0.43 24.81
N PRO A 24 15.14 0.92 25.12
CA PRO A 24 13.96 0.08 25.09
C PRO A 24 13.94 -0.52 23.70
N ALA A 25 14.10 -1.85 23.66
CA ALA A 25 14.36 -2.62 22.46
C ALA A 25 13.52 -2.00 21.36
N LYS A 26 14.17 -1.44 20.31
CA LYS A 26 13.50 -0.80 19.18
C LYS A 26 12.46 -1.80 18.73
N LYS A 27 11.22 -1.62 19.19
CA LYS A 27 10.11 -2.51 18.90
C LYS A 27 9.85 -2.17 17.45
N THR A 28 10.55 -2.89 16.56
CA THR A 28 10.40 -2.79 15.11
C THR A 28 8.91 -2.80 14.92
N ARG A 29 8.34 -1.62 14.59
CA ARG A 29 6.92 -1.46 14.34
C ARG A 29 6.68 -2.26 13.07
N ARG A 30 6.54 -3.58 13.23
CA ARG A 30 6.22 -4.48 12.14
C ARG A 30 4.85 -4.00 11.68
N LEU A 31 4.82 -3.51 10.45
CA LEU A 31 3.57 -3.16 9.78
C LEU A 31 2.67 -4.40 9.86
N PRO A 32 1.37 -4.23 10.17
CA PRO A 32 0.45 -5.35 10.28
C PRO A 32 0.54 -6.19 9.00
N PRO A 33 0.47 -7.53 9.13
CA PRO A 33 0.66 -8.43 7.99
C PRO A 33 -0.34 -8.13 6.86
N LEU A 34 -1.55 -7.67 7.19
CA LEU A 34 -2.59 -7.19 6.28
C LEU A 34 -2.11 -6.05 5.38
N LEU A 35 -1.40 -5.06 5.95
CA LEU A 35 -0.91 -3.89 5.21
C LEU A 35 0.26 -4.25 4.29
N ARG A 36 1.08 -5.22 4.71
CA ARG A 36 2.15 -5.76 3.87
C ARG A 36 1.59 -6.54 2.67
N LEU A 37 0.49 -7.25 2.88
CA LEU A 37 -0.23 -7.98 1.83
C LEU A 37 -0.92 -7.00 0.88
N CYS A 38 -1.75 -6.08 1.39
CA CYS A 38 -2.46 -5.08 0.58
C CYS A 38 -1.50 -4.28 -0.30
N ARG A 39 -0.36 -3.82 0.24
CA ARG A 39 0.64 -3.10 -0.57
C ARG A 39 1.17 -3.93 -1.73
N ARG A 40 1.47 -5.22 -1.51
CA ARG A 40 1.96 -6.11 -2.58
C ARG A 40 0.86 -6.41 -3.59
N THR A 41 -0.35 -6.66 -3.12
CA THR A 41 -1.51 -6.98 -3.94
C THR A 41 -1.91 -5.79 -4.82
N THR A 42 -1.98 -4.57 -4.28
CA THR A 42 -2.29 -3.36 -5.06
C THR A 42 -1.26 -3.12 -6.17
N VAL A 43 0.04 -3.29 -5.88
CA VAL A 43 1.08 -3.16 -6.91
C VAL A 43 0.94 -4.24 -7.97
N PHE A 44 0.73 -5.50 -7.57
CA PHE A 44 0.53 -6.61 -8.50
C PHE A 44 -0.69 -6.41 -9.41
N LEU A 45 -1.84 -6.04 -8.83
CA LEU A 45 -3.07 -5.75 -9.57
C LEU A 45 -2.88 -4.58 -10.54
N SER A 46 -2.21 -3.51 -10.11
CA SER A 46 -1.93 -2.35 -10.98
C SER A 46 -1.04 -2.70 -12.18
N LEU A 47 0.02 -3.48 -11.98
CA LEU A 47 0.88 -3.95 -13.08
C LEU A 47 0.13 -4.89 -14.02
N THR A 48 -0.68 -5.79 -13.46
CA THR A 48 -1.53 -6.70 -14.24
C THR A 48 -2.52 -5.91 -15.08
N LEU A 49 -3.14 -4.86 -14.51
CA LEU A 49 -4.10 -3.99 -15.20
C LEU A 49 -3.42 -3.26 -16.38
N ILE A 50 -2.24 -2.67 -16.15
CA ILE A 50 -1.45 -2.03 -17.20
C ILE A 50 -1.14 -3.03 -18.32
N ALA A 51 -0.69 -4.23 -17.98
CA ALA A 51 -0.39 -5.27 -18.95
C ALA A 51 -1.64 -5.64 -19.77
N THR A 52 -2.79 -5.83 -19.13
CA THR A 52 -4.03 -6.19 -19.84
C THR A 52 -4.54 -5.06 -20.74
N ILE A 53 -4.38 -3.79 -20.34
CA ILE A 53 -4.68 -2.64 -21.20
C ILE A 53 -3.78 -2.62 -22.43
N ILE A 54 -2.48 -2.87 -22.29
CA ILE A 54 -1.55 -2.95 -23.43
C ILE A 54 -1.96 -4.10 -24.36
N PHE A 55 -2.34 -5.25 -23.81
CA PHE A 55 -2.87 -6.37 -24.58
C PHE A 55 -4.15 -6.00 -25.33
N PHE A 56 -5.07 -5.26 -24.71
CA PHE A 56 -6.27 -4.76 -25.37
C PHE A 56 -5.93 -3.85 -26.55
N LEU A 57 -5.04 -2.88 -26.36
CA LEU A 57 -4.61 -1.95 -27.41
C LEU A 57 -3.92 -2.67 -28.57
N THR A 58 -3.02 -3.60 -28.25
CA THR A 58 -2.28 -4.39 -29.25
C THR A 58 -3.23 -5.33 -29.99
N GLY A 59 -4.13 -6.00 -29.29
CA GLY A 59 -5.13 -6.89 -29.87
C GLY A 59 -6.12 -6.15 -30.77
N ASN A 60 -6.48 -4.92 -30.40
CA ASN A 60 -7.29 -4.04 -31.26
C ASN A 60 -6.54 -3.64 -32.54
N GLN A 61 -5.24 -3.33 -32.47
CA GLN A 61 -4.43 -3.03 -33.66
C GLN A 61 -4.23 -4.24 -34.57
N GLN A 62 -4.13 -5.45 -34.00
CA GLN A 62 -4.02 -6.70 -34.75
C GLN A 62 -5.36 -7.21 -35.29
N ALA A 63 -6.46 -6.45 -35.11
CA ALA A 63 -7.81 -6.84 -35.50
C ALA A 63 -8.20 -8.24 -34.99
N PHE A 64 -7.93 -8.51 -33.72
CA PHE A 64 -8.42 -9.75 -33.10
C PHE A 64 -9.94 -9.85 -33.15
N LEU A 65 -10.41 -11.10 -33.13
CA LEU A 65 -11.82 -11.43 -33.08
C LEU A 65 -12.49 -10.69 -31.92
N ASP A 66 -13.64 -10.04 -32.17
CA ASP A 66 -14.36 -9.23 -31.17
C ASP A 66 -14.62 -9.98 -29.86
N SER A 67 -14.85 -11.29 -29.92
CA SER A 67 -15.04 -12.13 -28.73
C SER A 67 -13.81 -12.15 -27.81
N ASN A 68 -12.60 -12.17 -28.37
CA ASN A 68 -11.37 -12.14 -27.58
C ASN A 68 -11.15 -10.76 -26.97
N LEU A 69 -11.45 -9.70 -27.71
CA LEU A 69 -11.32 -8.33 -27.24
C LEU A 69 -12.31 -8.05 -26.10
N LYS A 70 -13.54 -8.56 -26.21
CA LYS A 70 -14.56 -8.53 -25.14
C LYS A 70 -14.10 -9.29 -23.89
N LEU A 71 -13.48 -10.47 -24.04
CA LEU A 71 -12.93 -11.23 -22.92
C LEU A 71 -11.83 -10.44 -22.20
N ILE A 72 -10.91 -9.83 -22.94
CA ILE A 72 -9.85 -8.97 -22.36
C ILE A 72 -10.48 -7.81 -21.59
N LEU A 73 -11.51 -7.18 -22.14
CA LEU A 73 -12.21 -6.07 -21.50
C LEU A 73 -12.95 -6.48 -20.22
N GLN A 74 -13.51 -7.69 -20.18
CA GLN A 74 -14.09 -8.27 -18.96
C GLN A 74 -13.02 -8.51 -17.88
N ILE A 75 -11.85 -9.02 -18.26
CA ILE A 75 -10.71 -9.19 -17.34
C ILE A 75 -10.25 -7.83 -16.79
N ILE A 76 -10.14 -6.80 -17.64
CA ILE A 76 -9.81 -5.43 -17.23
C ILE A 76 -10.82 -4.94 -16.19
N THR A 77 -12.11 -5.14 -16.45
CA THR A 77 -13.20 -4.71 -15.55
C THR A 77 -13.09 -5.40 -14.19
N PHE A 78 -12.94 -6.72 -14.16
CA PHE A 78 -12.81 -7.48 -12.91
C PHE A 78 -11.57 -7.06 -12.12
N ASN A 79 -10.45 -6.89 -12.80
CA ASN A 79 -9.20 -6.46 -12.19
C ASN A 79 -9.30 -5.03 -11.63
N ALA A 80 -9.94 -4.11 -12.36
CA ALA A 80 -10.15 -2.74 -11.91
C ALA A 80 -11.09 -2.67 -10.68
N ILE A 81 -12.13 -3.50 -10.64
CA ILE A 81 -13.00 -3.65 -9.45
C ILE A 81 -12.19 -4.17 -8.27
N ALA A 82 -11.43 -5.27 -8.44
CA ALA A 82 -10.60 -5.82 -7.36
C ALA A 82 -9.58 -4.79 -6.85
N LEU A 83 -8.93 -4.07 -7.75
CA LEU A 83 -7.99 -2.99 -7.43
C LEU A 83 -8.68 -1.87 -6.63
N SER A 84 -9.91 -1.50 -6.97
CA SER A 84 -10.68 -0.48 -6.25
C SER A 84 -10.98 -0.89 -4.80
N PHE A 85 -11.36 -2.14 -4.55
CA PHE A 85 -11.57 -2.68 -3.20
C PHE A 85 -10.28 -2.68 -2.38
N PHE A 86 -9.18 -3.22 -2.92
CA PHE A 86 -7.90 -3.26 -2.22
C PHE A 86 -7.32 -1.87 -1.98
N SER A 87 -7.50 -0.94 -2.93
CA SER A 87 -7.07 0.45 -2.78
C SER A 87 -7.89 1.19 -1.71
N GLY A 88 -9.20 0.93 -1.62
CA GLY A 88 -10.08 1.49 -0.58
C GLY A 88 -9.65 1.06 0.83
N ILE A 89 -9.41 -0.24 1.03
CA ILE A 89 -8.93 -0.78 2.32
C ILE A 89 -7.56 -0.19 2.67
N SER A 90 -6.64 -0.13 1.70
CA SER A 90 -5.30 0.46 1.89
C SER A 90 -5.37 1.94 2.28
N SER A 91 -6.31 2.69 1.71
CA SER A 91 -6.53 4.11 2.00
C SER A 91 -7.03 4.32 3.43
N LEU A 92 -7.98 3.50 3.91
CA LEU A 92 -8.48 3.53 5.29
C LEU A 92 -7.37 3.24 6.31
N GLU A 93 -6.55 2.23 6.05
CA GLU A 93 -5.40 1.93 6.91
C GLU A 93 -4.38 3.09 6.93
N CYS A 94 -4.16 3.73 5.77
CA CYS A 94 -3.25 4.87 5.67
C CYS A 94 -3.77 6.08 6.49
N ILE A 95 -5.09 6.33 6.49
CA ILE A 95 -5.74 7.34 7.34
C ILE A 95 -5.51 7.02 8.83
N PHE A 96 -5.72 5.77 9.26
CA PHE A 96 -5.50 5.36 10.65
C PHE A 96 -4.04 5.60 11.10
N TYR A 97 -3.07 5.31 10.23
CA TYR A 97 -1.66 5.57 10.50
C TYR A 97 -1.29 7.05 10.47
N LEU A 98 -1.93 7.85 9.61
CA LEU A 98 -1.72 9.30 9.53
C LEU A 98 -2.15 9.99 10.82
N VAL A 99 -3.33 9.64 11.35
CA VAL A 99 -3.86 10.16 12.61
C VAL A 99 -2.93 9.86 13.78
N LYS A 100 -2.34 8.65 13.81
CA LYS A 100 -1.50 8.21 14.92
C LYS A 100 -0.08 8.76 14.93
N ASN A 101 0.51 9.05 13.77
CA ASN A 101 1.95 9.32 13.66
C ASN A 101 2.32 10.65 13.00
N LYS A 102 1.34 11.43 12.48
CA LYS A 102 1.49 12.77 11.86
C LYS A 102 2.74 12.96 10.97
N SER A 103 3.15 11.92 10.25
CA SER A 103 4.39 11.97 9.46
C SER A 103 4.10 12.31 8.00
N LEU A 104 4.78 13.32 7.45
CA LEU A 104 4.64 13.76 6.05
C LEU A 104 4.87 12.63 5.03
N ARG A 105 5.75 11.67 5.32
CA ARG A 105 5.97 10.49 4.46
C ARG A 105 4.74 9.61 4.27
N MET A 106 3.86 9.54 5.28
CA MET A 106 2.60 8.79 5.18
C MET A 106 1.56 9.54 4.36
N LEU A 107 1.58 10.87 4.39
CA LEU A 107 0.71 11.70 3.53
C LEU A 107 0.99 11.45 2.05
N LEU A 108 2.27 11.34 1.66
CA LEU A 108 2.64 11.03 0.27
C LEU A 108 2.11 9.67 -0.16
N HIS A 109 2.24 8.64 0.67
CA HIS A 109 1.64 7.33 0.38
C HIS A 109 0.12 7.38 0.27
N PHE A 110 -0.55 8.14 1.15
CA PHE A 110 -2.00 8.33 1.07
C PHE A 110 -2.43 8.96 -0.26
N ILE A 111 -1.74 10.02 -0.71
CA ILE A 111 -2.02 10.68 -1.98
C ILE A 111 -1.85 9.70 -3.15
N VAL A 112 -0.80 8.88 -3.15
CA VAL A 112 -0.58 7.87 -4.19
C VAL A 112 -1.73 6.86 -4.22
N TYR A 113 -2.19 6.35 -3.07
CA TYR A 113 -3.31 5.41 -3.03
C TYR A 113 -4.62 6.04 -3.51
N ILE A 114 -4.90 7.29 -3.15
CA ILE A 114 -6.06 8.04 -3.66
C ILE A 114 -5.99 8.16 -5.19
N LEU A 115 -4.82 8.49 -5.73
CA LEU A 115 -4.63 8.63 -7.19
C LEU A 115 -4.82 7.29 -7.91
N VAL A 116 -4.31 6.20 -7.33
CA VAL A 116 -4.55 4.83 -7.85
C VAL A 116 -6.03 4.46 -7.76
N LEU A 117 -6.73 4.87 -6.69
CA LEU A 117 -8.17 4.64 -6.53
C LEU A 117 -8.96 5.37 -7.62
N THR A 118 -8.70 6.66 -7.84
CA THR A 118 -9.41 7.43 -8.87
C THR A 118 -9.10 6.91 -10.29
N ALA A 119 -7.85 6.51 -10.55
CA ALA A 119 -7.48 5.83 -11.79
C ALA A 119 -8.22 4.50 -11.97
N ALA A 120 -8.32 3.67 -10.92
CA ALA A 120 -9.06 2.41 -10.98
C ALA A 120 -10.56 2.62 -11.25
N ILE A 121 -11.18 3.61 -10.61
CA ILE A 121 -12.59 3.95 -10.82
C ILE A 121 -12.83 4.43 -12.25
N THR A 122 -11.99 5.33 -12.76
CA THR A 122 -12.12 5.84 -14.14
C THR A 122 -11.95 4.74 -15.17
N ILE A 123 -10.97 3.83 -15.00
CA ILE A 123 -10.79 2.66 -15.87
C ILE A 123 -11.98 1.71 -15.78
N SER A 124 -12.54 1.50 -14.58
CA SER A 124 -13.72 0.64 -14.40
C SER A 124 -14.95 1.20 -15.12
N VAL A 125 -15.22 2.49 -14.95
CA VAL A 125 -16.35 3.18 -15.61
C VAL A 125 -16.16 3.14 -17.13
N PHE A 126 -14.96 3.46 -17.62
CA PHE A 126 -14.65 3.42 -19.03
C PHE A 126 -14.82 2.02 -19.64
N SER A 127 -14.31 0.99 -18.97
CA SER A 127 -14.46 -0.40 -19.41
C SER A 127 -15.92 -0.86 -19.40
N LEU A 128 -16.71 -0.43 -18.41
CA LEU A 128 -18.15 -0.68 -18.34
C LEU A 128 -18.88 0.00 -19.50
N THR A 129 -18.56 1.25 -19.81
CA THR A 129 -19.15 1.98 -20.94
C THR A 129 -18.86 1.27 -22.26
N ILE A 130 -17.63 0.79 -22.47
CA ILE A 130 -17.29 0.04 -23.69
C ILE A 130 -18.05 -1.29 -23.74
N ASN A 131 -18.18 -2.01 -22.63
CA ASN A 131 -18.95 -3.26 -22.60
C ASN A 131 -20.44 -3.00 -22.92
N LEU A 132 -21.04 -1.97 -22.33
CA LEU A 132 -22.42 -1.57 -22.63
C LEU A 132 -22.59 -1.14 -24.09
N LEU A 133 -21.63 -0.41 -24.65
CA LEU A 133 -21.66 -0.01 -26.05
C LEU A 133 -21.49 -1.22 -26.99
N SER A 134 -20.64 -2.18 -26.62
CA SER A 134 -20.42 -3.42 -27.37
C SER A 134 -21.65 -4.33 -27.37
N GLU A 135 -22.43 -4.35 -26.29
CA GLU A 135 -23.70 -5.07 -26.21
C GLU A 135 -24.87 -4.28 -26.84
N GLY A 136 -24.70 -2.97 -27.00
CA GLY A 136 -25.75 -2.00 -27.36
C GLY A 136 -25.88 -1.61 -28.85
N ILE A 137 -25.47 -2.46 -29.79
CA ILE A 137 -26.01 -2.47 -31.17
C ILE A 137 -26.82 -3.77 -31.40
N SER A 138 -27.58 -4.17 -30.39
CA SER A 138 -28.60 -5.21 -30.51
C SER A 138 -29.83 -4.75 -29.73
N PHE A 139 -30.49 -3.72 -30.25
CA PHE A 139 -31.89 -3.43 -29.91
C PHE A 139 -32.81 -4.43 -30.58
#